data_AF-A0A850WNG6-F1
#
_entry.id   AF-A0A850WNG6-F1
#
_cell.length_a   1.000
_cell.length_b   1.000
_cell.length_c   1.000
_cell.angle_alpha   90.00
_cell.angle_beta   90.00
_cell.angle_gamma   90.00
#
_symmetry.space_group_name_H-M   'P 1'
#
loop_
_entity.id
_entity.type
_entity.pdbx_description
1 polymer ?
#
loop_
_entity_poly.entity_id
_entity_poly.type
_entity_poly.pdbx_seq_one_letter_code
_entity_poly.pdbx_strand_id
1 'polypeptide(L)'
;MATGDLQGSLRKIEQGLRSVNYPKDVDYTMLVKGDPAAFLPIISYCFTSFSTYIAELLVKCDVELAAKSDLRFIEAIYKLLRDQFQYKPILTKQQFLQFGFAERKMQIVCDIISSVVKKHKELSNSSKVKSQAKKNLRSFKYNLWSNCDKVLADRSGNALNSEQKPRVERHWGSEVSGDPHLLPLPTQGGNEEANQSHDVEEAKCDQVIEDNSQIEFLKSQFADCQEKLHKLDWVEDKLHVLEEKLEGKVIIDEKDWNNLLTRVLLLETELLLQPVK
;
A
#
# COMPACT_ATOMS: atom_id res chain seq x y z
N MET A 1 1.82 11.14 36.24
CA MET A 1 2.83 11.20 35.15
C MET A 1 2.67 12.54 34.46
N ALA A 2 3.75 13.14 33.94
CA ALA A 2 3.63 14.36 33.15
C ALA A 2 2.93 14.05 31.82
N THR A 3 1.83 14.75 31.52
CA THR A 3 1.29 14.84 30.16
C THR A 3 2.32 15.55 29.30
N GLY A 4 2.80 14.92 28.23
CA GLY A 4 3.79 15.51 27.34
C GLY A 4 3.20 16.60 26.43
N ASP A 5 3.98 17.01 25.43
CA ASP A 5 3.56 18.02 24.46
C ASP A 5 2.50 17.46 23.49
N LEU A 6 1.24 17.54 23.93
CA LEU A 6 0.07 17.15 23.16
C LEU A 6 -0.15 18.05 21.94
N GLN A 7 0.23 19.33 22.02
CA GLN A 7 0.09 20.31 20.92
C GLN A 7 1.12 20.05 19.81
N GLY A 8 2.38 19.82 20.15
CA GLY A 8 3.39 19.37 19.19
C GLY A 8 3.09 17.98 18.63
N SER A 9 2.45 17.09 19.41
CA SER A 9 1.97 15.79 18.92
C SER A 9 0.82 15.92 17.93
N LEU A 10 -0.11 16.85 18.15
CA LEU A 10 -1.20 17.18 17.21
C LEU A 10 -0.64 17.71 15.88
N ARG A 11 0.26 18.70 15.93
CA ARG A 11 0.93 19.28 14.75
C ARG A 11 1.73 18.25 13.95
N LYS A 12 2.37 17.27 14.62
CA LYS A 12 3.04 16.15 13.94
C LYS A 12 2.03 15.24 13.20
N ILE A 13 0.86 14.99 13.77
CA ILE A 13 -0.22 14.28 13.06
C ILE A 13 -0.69 15.08 11.85
N GLU A 14 -0.98 16.38 12.00
CA GLU A 14 -1.42 17.23 10.87
C GLU A 14 -0.42 17.21 9.71
N GLN A 15 0.87 17.34 10.01
CA GLN A 15 1.95 17.25 9.02
C GLN A 15 2.04 15.84 8.41
N GLY A 16 1.89 14.79 9.23
CA GLY A 16 1.87 13.40 8.78
C GLY A 16 0.72 13.10 7.83
N LEU A 17 -0.50 13.52 8.17
CA LEU A 17 -1.71 13.33 7.36
C LEU A 17 -1.63 14.04 6.01
N ARG A 18 -1.07 15.26 5.97
CA ARG A 18 -0.74 15.96 4.72
C ARG A 18 0.30 15.19 3.90
N SER A 19 1.28 14.54 4.53
CA SER A 19 2.30 13.75 3.81
C SER A 19 1.77 12.44 3.18
N VAL A 20 0.57 11.99 3.60
CA VAL A 20 -0.13 10.83 3.01
C VAL A 20 -1.41 11.21 2.25
N ASN A 21 -1.70 12.51 2.06
CA ASN A 21 -2.93 13.01 1.43
C ASN A 21 -4.21 12.39 2.01
N TYR A 22 -4.33 12.31 3.34
CA TYR A 22 -5.51 11.75 4.00
C TYR A 22 -6.79 12.54 3.61
N PRO A 23 -7.81 11.90 3.00
CA PRO A 23 -8.88 12.61 2.28
C PRO A 23 -10.14 12.87 3.12
N LYS A 24 -10.17 12.46 4.39
CA LYS A 24 -11.33 12.67 5.29
C LYS A 24 -11.01 13.76 6.30
N ASP A 25 -12.04 14.45 6.76
CA ASP A 25 -11.92 15.30 7.95
C ASP A 25 -11.51 14.49 9.19
N VAL A 26 -10.93 15.21 10.15
CA VAL A 26 -10.23 14.64 11.30
C VAL A 26 -10.77 15.31 12.56
N ASP A 27 -11.39 14.52 13.44
CA ASP A 27 -11.93 15.01 14.71
C ASP A 27 -10.81 15.32 15.72
N TYR A 28 -10.09 16.43 15.51
CA TYR A 28 -8.98 16.84 16.37
C TYR A 28 -9.39 16.94 17.85
N THR A 29 -10.66 17.26 18.14
CA THR A 29 -11.25 17.25 19.49
C THR A 29 -11.26 15.86 20.13
N MET A 30 -11.50 14.81 19.33
CA MET A 30 -11.50 13.41 19.77
C MET A 30 -10.08 12.84 19.84
N LEU A 31 -9.18 13.24 18.93
CA LEU A 31 -7.75 12.93 19.04
C LEU A 31 -7.15 13.48 20.35
N VAL A 32 -7.47 14.73 20.71
CA VAL A 32 -7.02 15.38 21.95
C VAL A 32 -7.57 14.68 23.21
N LYS A 33 -8.82 14.20 23.16
CA LYS A 33 -9.40 13.33 24.22
C LYS A 33 -8.77 11.93 24.26
N GLY A 34 -8.09 11.51 23.20
CA GLY A 34 -7.55 10.16 23.07
C GLY A 34 -8.62 9.09 22.80
N ASP A 35 -9.70 9.44 22.11
CA ASP A 35 -10.70 8.47 21.66
C ASP A 35 -10.09 7.55 20.58
N PRO A 36 -10.11 6.20 20.73
CA PRO A 36 -9.63 5.31 19.67
C PRO A 36 -10.30 5.54 18.31
N ALA A 37 -11.60 5.85 18.27
CA ALA A 37 -12.40 5.88 17.05
C ALA A 37 -11.88 6.90 16.02
N ALA A 38 -11.22 7.97 16.46
CA ALA A 38 -10.63 8.96 15.56
C ALA A 38 -9.25 8.54 14.98
N PHE A 39 -8.55 7.58 15.60
CA PHE A 39 -7.27 7.07 15.10
C PHE A 39 -7.41 5.86 14.17
N LEU A 40 -8.43 5.01 14.35
CA LEU A 40 -8.61 3.78 13.55
C LEU A 40 -8.76 4.06 12.04
N PRO A 41 -9.55 5.06 11.57
CA PRO A 41 -9.69 5.37 10.14
C PRO A 41 -8.37 5.83 9.50
N ILE A 42 -7.58 6.62 10.23
CA ILE A 42 -6.24 7.08 9.80
C ILE A 42 -5.31 5.88 9.60
N ILE A 43 -5.26 4.98 10.59
CA ILE A 43 -4.42 3.77 10.53
C ILE A 43 -4.86 2.89 9.35
N SER A 44 -6.18 2.68 9.17
CA SER A 44 -6.72 1.85 8.10
C SER A 44 -6.35 2.39 6.72
N TYR A 45 -6.53 3.70 6.50
CA TYR A 45 -6.14 4.39 5.27
C TYR A 45 -4.65 4.21 4.95
N CYS A 46 -3.76 4.33 5.95
CA CYS A 46 -2.31 4.21 5.75
C CYS A 46 -1.89 2.84 5.17
N PHE A 47 -2.59 1.75 5.51
CA PHE A 47 -2.25 0.41 5.02
C PHE A 47 -3.07 -0.03 3.80
N THR A 48 -4.30 0.46 3.63
CA THR A 48 -5.21 0.00 2.58
C THR A 48 -5.30 0.94 1.37
N SER A 49 -5.20 2.25 1.57
CA SER A 49 -5.55 3.26 0.54
C SER A 49 -4.40 4.17 0.13
N PHE A 50 -3.48 4.51 1.04
CA PHE A 50 -2.37 5.42 0.75
C PHE A 50 -1.44 4.92 -0.38
N SER A 51 -1.23 3.59 -0.49
CA SER A 51 -0.38 3.04 -1.54
C SER A 51 -0.71 1.60 -1.90
N THR A 52 -0.87 1.36 -3.20
CA THR A 52 -0.97 0.03 -3.82
C THR A 52 0.13 -0.92 -3.36
N TYR A 53 1.40 -0.50 -3.33
CA TYR A 53 2.51 -1.33 -2.86
C TYR A 53 2.41 -1.76 -1.39
N ILE A 54 1.71 -0.99 -0.54
CA ILE A 54 1.49 -1.32 0.87
C ILE A 54 0.28 -2.24 1.02
N ALA A 55 -0.79 -2.03 0.24
CA ALA A 55 -1.92 -2.97 0.15
C ALA A 55 -1.48 -4.34 -0.43
N GLU A 56 -0.64 -4.35 -1.47
CA GLU A 56 0.02 -5.56 -1.98
C GLU A 56 0.86 -6.26 -0.90
N LEU A 57 1.60 -5.49 -0.08
CA LEU A 57 2.39 -6.06 1.02
C LEU A 57 1.48 -6.70 2.07
N LEU A 58 0.35 -6.06 2.39
CA LEU A 58 -0.66 -6.56 3.32
C LEU A 58 -1.23 -7.92 2.86
N VAL A 59 -1.63 -8.03 1.59
CA VAL A 59 -2.10 -9.29 0.98
C VAL A 59 -1.02 -10.36 1.02
N LYS A 60 0.24 -10.02 0.70
CA LYS A 60 1.38 -10.96 0.75
C LYS A 60 1.75 -11.42 2.18
N CYS A 61 1.15 -10.82 3.22
CA CYS A 61 1.33 -11.20 4.61
C CYS A 61 0.14 -11.99 5.20
N ASP A 62 -0.92 -12.19 4.42
CA ASP A 62 -2.19 -12.78 4.88
C ASP A 62 -2.76 -12.05 6.12
N VAL A 63 -2.85 -10.71 6.02
CA VAL A 63 -3.35 -9.83 7.10
C VAL A 63 -4.62 -9.12 6.67
N GLU A 64 -5.77 -9.73 6.95
CA GLU A 64 -7.07 -9.08 6.77
C GLU A 64 -7.26 -7.90 7.73
N LEU A 65 -7.37 -6.68 7.19
CA LEU A 65 -7.77 -5.49 7.95
C LEU A 65 -9.29 -5.23 7.90
N ALA A 66 -10.05 -6.01 7.13
CA ALA A 66 -11.51 -5.99 7.10
C ALA A 66 -12.16 -6.67 8.33
N ALA A 67 -11.60 -6.39 9.51
CA ALA A 67 -11.94 -7.07 10.76
C ALA A 67 -13.30 -6.62 11.30
N LYS A 68 -14.08 -7.58 11.83
CA LYS A 68 -15.43 -7.35 12.41
C LYS A 68 -15.44 -6.60 13.75
N SER A 69 -14.28 -6.17 14.26
CA SER A 69 -14.17 -5.36 15.48
C SER A 69 -12.80 -4.66 15.59
N ASP A 70 -12.80 -3.49 16.24
CA ASP A 70 -11.61 -2.65 16.48
C ASP A 70 -10.47 -3.40 17.18
N LEU A 71 -10.81 -4.33 18.08
CA LEU A 71 -9.83 -5.20 18.72
C LEU A 71 -9.10 -6.03 17.67
N ARG A 72 -9.82 -6.75 16.81
CA ARG A 72 -9.20 -7.61 15.79
C ARG A 72 -8.43 -6.80 14.75
N PHE A 73 -8.90 -5.62 14.39
CA PHE A 73 -8.15 -4.66 13.57
C PHE A 73 -6.82 -4.26 14.24
N ILE A 74 -6.84 -3.82 15.50
CA ILE A 74 -5.61 -3.46 16.24
C ILE A 74 -4.69 -4.67 16.46
N GLU A 75 -5.23 -5.89 16.63
CA GLU A 75 -4.43 -7.12 16.68
C GLU A 75 -3.68 -7.36 15.37
N ALA A 76 -4.35 -7.23 14.23
CA ALA A 76 -3.76 -7.37 12.90
C ALA A 76 -2.70 -6.29 12.62
N ILE A 77 -3.00 -5.02 12.90
CA ILE A 77 -2.06 -3.89 12.76
C ILE A 77 -0.82 -4.09 13.64
N TYR A 78 -0.98 -4.51 14.90
CA TYR A 78 0.15 -4.72 15.83
C TYR A 78 1.04 -5.91 15.45
N LYS A 79 0.48 -6.93 14.78
CA LYS A 79 1.25 -8.02 14.15
C LYS A 79 2.04 -7.47 12.95
N LEU A 80 1.33 -6.86 11.99
CA LEU A 80 1.92 -6.28 10.77
C LEU A 80 3.07 -5.30 11.07
N LEU A 81 2.90 -4.41 12.04
CA LEU A 81 3.92 -3.44 12.44
C LEU A 81 5.18 -4.09 12.99
N ARG A 82 5.04 -5.16 13.77
CA ARG A 82 6.18 -5.92 14.30
C ARG A 82 6.90 -6.66 13.19
N ASP A 83 6.15 -7.40 12.40
CA ASP A 83 6.71 -8.39 11.48
C ASP A 83 7.31 -7.70 10.24
N GLN A 84 6.58 -6.75 9.63
CA GLN A 84 6.98 -6.10 8.38
C GLN A 84 7.64 -4.73 8.55
N PHE A 85 7.31 -3.99 9.62
CA PHE A 85 7.85 -2.64 9.86
C PHE A 85 8.88 -2.60 11.01
N GLN A 86 9.11 -3.72 11.70
CA GLN A 86 10.01 -3.84 12.86
C GLN A 86 9.70 -2.84 13.99
N TYR A 87 8.48 -2.32 14.02
CA TYR A 87 8.01 -1.35 15.00
C TYR A 87 7.29 -2.06 16.15
N LYS A 88 7.61 -1.68 17.39
CA LYS A 88 6.96 -2.18 18.60
C LYS A 88 6.12 -1.04 19.21
N PRO A 89 4.78 -1.06 19.08
CA PRO A 89 3.92 -0.05 19.69
C PRO A 89 4.13 0.09 21.20
N ILE A 90 4.10 1.32 21.69
CA ILE A 90 4.37 1.68 23.10
C ILE A 90 3.16 1.47 24.04
N LEU A 91 1.95 1.37 23.50
CA LEU A 91 0.72 1.04 24.23
C LEU A 91 0.31 -0.40 23.93
N THR A 92 -0.27 -1.11 24.89
CA THR A 92 -0.92 -2.41 24.61
C THR A 92 -2.16 -2.25 23.73
N LYS A 93 -2.62 -3.34 23.11
CA LYS A 93 -3.87 -3.41 22.32
C LYS A 93 -5.05 -2.79 23.07
N GLN A 94 -5.20 -3.12 24.36
CA GLN A 94 -6.26 -2.63 25.23
C GLN A 94 -6.08 -1.14 25.59
N GLN A 95 -4.86 -0.70 25.90
CA GLN A 95 -4.57 0.73 26.17
C GLN A 95 -4.79 1.61 24.94
N PHE A 96 -4.60 1.08 23.72
CA PHE A 96 -4.94 1.80 22.50
C PHE A 96 -6.47 1.99 22.33
N LEU A 97 -7.27 1.03 22.80
CA LEU A 97 -8.74 1.03 22.70
C LEU A 97 -9.47 1.60 23.93
N GLN A 98 -8.76 1.89 25.02
CA GLN A 98 -9.27 2.65 26.17
C GLN A 98 -9.22 4.16 25.88
N PHE A 99 -10.20 4.93 26.35
CA PHE A 99 -10.15 6.40 26.28
C PHE A 99 -8.91 6.98 26.99
N GLY A 100 -8.39 8.09 26.48
CA GLY A 100 -7.16 8.72 26.99
C GLY A 100 -5.91 8.25 26.25
N PHE A 101 -4.75 8.31 26.92
CA PHE A 101 -3.41 8.07 26.34
C PHE A 101 -3.10 8.88 25.05
N ALA A 102 -3.79 10.01 24.84
CA ALA A 102 -3.83 10.77 23.58
C ALA A 102 -2.46 10.98 22.92
N GLU A 103 -1.51 11.60 23.63
CA GLU A 103 -0.11 11.82 23.21
C GLU A 103 0.56 10.54 22.66
N ARG A 104 0.35 9.40 23.33
CA ARG A 104 0.99 8.12 22.97
C ARG A 104 0.29 7.42 21.82
N LYS A 105 -1.02 7.61 21.65
CA LYS A 105 -1.73 7.22 20.42
C LYS A 105 -1.31 8.08 19.23
N MET A 106 -1.19 9.41 19.43
CA MET A 106 -0.70 10.34 18.43
C MET A 106 0.70 9.94 17.95
N GLN A 107 1.63 9.64 18.87
CA GLN A 107 2.97 9.17 18.53
C GLN A 107 2.95 7.85 17.73
N ILE A 108 2.14 6.86 18.14
CA ILE A 108 1.97 5.60 17.39
C ILE A 108 1.50 5.87 15.96
N VAL A 109 0.54 6.78 15.76
CA VAL A 109 0.03 7.12 14.41
C VAL A 109 1.06 7.90 13.58
N CYS A 110 1.81 8.83 14.19
CA CYS A 110 2.96 9.48 13.55
C CYS A 110 4.04 8.47 13.11
N ASP A 111 4.33 7.47 13.95
CA ASP A 111 5.30 6.42 13.67
C ASP A 111 4.81 5.49 12.54
N ILE A 112 3.51 5.13 12.53
CA ILE A 112 2.85 4.38 11.46
C ILE A 112 2.98 5.12 10.13
N ILE A 113 2.52 6.38 10.07
CA ILE A 113 2.61 7.24 8.87
C ILE A 113 4.06 7.31 8.37
N SER A 114 5.00 7.62 9.27
CA SER A 114 6.43 7.73 8.94
C SER A 114 7.01 6.43 8.39
N SER A 115 6.58 5.28 8.92
CA SER A 115 7.08 3.95 8.52
C SER A 115 6.46 3.49 7.20
N VAL A 116 5.17 3.75 7.00
CA VAL A 116 4.44 3.51 5.74
C VAL A 116 5.02 4.33 4.59
N VAL A 117 5.26 5.64 4.79
CA VAL A 117 5.87 6.52 3.78
C VAL A 117 7.30 6.07 3.44
N LYS A 118 8.08 5.57 4.41
CA LYS A 118 9.41 4.98 4.16
C LYS A 118 9.32 3.71 3.32
N LYS A 119 8.49 2.74 3.73
CA LYS A 119 8.32 1.48 2.97
C LYS A 119 7.75 1.69 1.58
N HIS A 120 6.86 2.66 1.38
CA HIS A 120 6.39 3.05 0.04
C HIS A 120 7.57 3.49 -0.86
N LYS A 121 8.48 4.32 -0.34
CA LYS A 121 9.66 4.79 -1.08
C LYS A 121 10.65 3.65 -1.37
N GLU A 122 10.85 2.73 -0.42
CA GLU A 122 11.66 1.52 -0.64
C GLU A 122 11.08 0.64 -1.76
N LEU A 123 9.78 0.31 -1.67
CA LEU A 123 9.11 -0.58 -2.63
C LEU A 123 9.02 0.05 -4.04
N SER A 124 8.63 1.33 -4.14
CA SER A 124 8.49 2.05 -5.41
C SER A 124 9.82 2.34 -6.11
N ASN A 125 10.93 2.44 -5.37
CA ASN A 125 12.26 2.46 -5.98
C ASN A 125 12.69 1.05 -6.43
N SER A 126 12.36 0.01 -5.66
CA SER A 126 12.67 -1.38 -6.03
C SER A 126 11.93 -1.85 -7.29
N SER A 127 10.73 -1.33 -7.58
CA SER A 127 10.00 -1.62 -8.83
C SER A 127 10.64 -0.89 -10.02
N LYS A 128 10.97 0.40 -9.89
CA LYS A 128 11.65 1.20 -10.92
C LYS A 128 13.03 0.67 -11.30
N VAL A 129 13.77 0.08 -10.37
CA VAL A 129 15.09 -0.52 -10.66
C VAL A 129 14.97 -1.90 -11.33
N LYS A 130 13.88 -2.65 -11.10
CA LYS A 130 13.68 -3.98 -11.72
C LYS A 130 13.49 -3.94 -13.24
N SER A 131 13.10 -2.82 -13.83
CA SER A 131 13.07 -2.63 -15.29
C SER A 131 14.44 -2.32 -15.92
N GLN A 132 15.51 -2.15 -15.13
CA GLN A 132 16.89 -2.00 -15.64
C GLN A 132 17.93 -2.95 -15.03
N ALA A 133 17.67 -3.58 -13.87
CA ALA A 133 18.67 -4.37 -13.13
C ALA A 133 18.25 -5.81 -12.81
N LYS A 134 18.17 -6.65 -13.85
CA LYS A 134 18.21 -8.13 -13.71
C LYS A 134 19.63 -8.62 -13.36
N LYS A 135 20.23 -8.23 -12.23
CA LYS A 135 21.33 -8.97 -11.52
C LYS A 135 21.35 -8.66 -10.02
N ASN A 136 21.77 -9.65 -9.22
CA ASN A 136 22.22 -9.53 -7.82
C ASN A 136 21.18 -9.12 -6.75
N LEU A 137 20.23 -10.02 -6.47
CA LEU A 137 19.63 -10.10 -5.13
C LEU A 137 20.67 -10.70 -4.16
N ARG A 138 21.20 -9.93 -3.19
CA ARG A 138 22.04 -10.50 -2.12
C ARG A 138 21.85 -9.81 -0.78
N SER A 139 21.45 -10.61 0.22
CA SER A 139 21.56 -10.37 1.67
C SER A 139 21.22 -8.97 2.20
N PHE A 140 20.02 -8.83 2.76
CA PHE A 140 19.86 -7.94 3.92
C PHE A 140 20.86 -8.38 5.00
N LYS A 141 21.62 -7.42 5.53
CA LYS A 141 22.28 -7.54 6.84
C LYS A 141 21.82 -6.35 7.69
N TYR A 142 21.66 -6.62 8.99
CA TYR A 142 21.50 -5.58 10.00
C TYR A 142 22.72 -4.63 9.98
N ASN A 143 22.52 -3.40 10.44
CA ASN A 143 23.57 -2.65 11.12
C ASN A 143 22.97 -1.64 12.10
N LEU A 144 23.64 -1.48 13.23
CA LEU A 144 23.22 -0.67 14.36
C LEU A 144 23.80 0.74 14.24
N TRP A 145 23.01 1.78 14.52
CA TRP A 145 23.48 3.17 14.58
C TRP A 145 24.05 3.47 15.97
N SER A 146 25.29 3.99 16.03
CA SER A 146 25.96 4.73 17.15
C SER A 146 27.48 4.45 17.08
N ASN A 147 28.42 5.42 17.08
CA ASN A 147 28.33 6.88 16.98
C ASN A 147 29.66 7.49 16.42
N CYS A 148 29.84 8.81 16.56
CA CYS A 148 31.10 9.58 16.50
C CYS A 148 32.40 8.81 16.86
N ASP A 149 33.59 9.17 16.35
CA ASP A 149 34.06 10.57 16.24
C ASP A 149 35.09 10.88 15.11
N LYS A 150 35.51 12.14 15.05
CA LYS A 150 36.49 12.72 14.10
C LYS A 150 37.94 12.42 14.50
N VAL A 151 38.89 12.53 13.54
CA VAL A 151 40.10 13.41 13.61
C VAL A 151 41.05 13.15 12.42
N LEU A 152 41.77 14.20 11.99
CA LEU A 152 42.94 14.25 11.08
C LEU A 152 42.88 13.51 9.73
N ALA A 153 42.86 14.31 8.66
CA ALA A 153 43.59 14.00 7.44
C ALA A 153 44.87 14.84 7.42
N ASP A 154 45.99 14.30 6.94
CA ASP A 154 47.18 15.10 6.60
C ASP A 154 47.79 14.68 5.24
N ARG A 155 48.48 15.66 4.67
CA ARG A 155 49.08 15.80 3.34
C ARG A 155 50.19 14.77 3.04
N SER A 156 50.22 14.23 1.81
CA SER A 156 51.41 14.27 0.91
C SER A 156 51.17 13.70 -0.50
N GLY A 157 51.90 14.19 -1.51
CA GLY A 157 52.69 13.27 -2.35
C GLY A 157 52.27 12.88 -3.78
N ASN A 158 52.10 13.86 -4.68
CA ASN A 158 52.59 13.89 -6.09
C ASN A 158 52.56 12.67 -7.07
N ALA A 159 52.29 13.02 -8.36
CA ALA A 159 53.01 12.65 -9.59
C ALA A 159 52.47 11.59 -10.61
N LEU A 160 52.16 12.12 -11.80
CA LEU A 160 52.51 11.65 -13.16
C LEU A 160 51.83 10.43 -13.84
N ASN A 161 51.03 10.77 -14.87
CA ASN A 161 51.04 10.28 -16.26
C ASN A 161 51.14 8.78 -16.61
N SER A 162 50.13 8.29 -17.33
CA SER A 162 50.33 7.71 -18.69
C SER A 162 49.03 7.75 -19.51
N GLU A 163 49.15 7.81 -20.83
CA GLU A 163 48.03 7.73 -21.78
C GLU A 163 47.66 6.26 -22.08
N GLN A 164 46.39 5.99 -22.46
CA GLN A 164 46.00 5.32 -23.74
C GLN A 164 44.51 4.91 -23.82
N LYS A 165 43.97 5.01 -25.04
CA LYS A 165 42.69 4.49 -25.60
C LYS A 165 42.93 4.33 -27.14
N PRO A 166 42.10 3.65 -27.96
CA PRO A 166 40.65 3.38 -27.84
C PRO A 166 40.39 1.95 -27.33
N ARG A 167 39.71 0.95 -27.92
CA ARG A 167 39.00 0.68 -29.20
C ARG A 167 37.82 -0.29 -28.89
N VAL A 168 36.90 -0.46 -29.83
CA VAL A 168 35.90 -1.56 -29.87
C VAL A 168 36.16 -2.38 -31.14
N GLU A 169 35.97 -3.69 -31.07
CA GLU A 169 35.89 -4.55 -32.26
C GLU A 169 34.57 -5.34 -32.26
N ARG A 170 34.07 -5.68 -33.46
CA ARG A 170 32.80 -6.38 -33.71
C ARG A 170 32.97 -7.25 -34.96
N HIS A 171 31.94 -8.06 -35.24
CA HIS A 171 31.75 -8.86 -36.47
C HIS A 171 32.64 -10.11 -36.57
N TRP A 172 32.43 -11.03 -37.51
CA TRP A 172 31.20 -11.74 -37.98
C TRP A 172 31.75 -12.85 -38.91
N GLY A 173 31.23 -14.07 -38.86
CA GLY A 173 31.91 -15.22 -39.49
C GLY A 173 31.60 -15.44 -40.97
N SER A 174 32.48 -16.18 -41.67
CA SER A 174 32.14 -17.17 -42.70
C SER A 174 33.33 -18.05 -43.11
N GLU A 175 33.07 -19.33 -43.44
CA GLU A 175 33.74 -20.15 -44.50
C GLU A 175 35.27 -20.52 -44.36
N VAL A 176 35.83 -21.63 -44.87
CA VAL A 176 35.30 -22.79 -45.66
C VAL A 176 36.16 -24.08 -45.52
N SER A 177 35.55 -25.26 -45.74
CA SER A 177 36.09 -26.56 -46.25
C SER A 177 37.20 -27.37 -45.52
N GLY A 178 37.05 -28.71 -45.49
CA GLY A 178 38.10 -29.70 -45.12
C GLY A 178 37.57 -31.07 -44.64
N ASP A 179 37.70 -32.13 -45.45
CA ASP A 179 37.25 -33.54 -45.22
C ASP A 179 38.47 -34.44 -44.81
N PRO A 180 38.43 -35.79 -44.59
CA PRO A 180 37.31 -36.76 -44.59
C PRO A 180 37.31 -37.87 -43.48
N HIS A 181 36.32 -38.79 -43.58
CA HIS A 181 36.29 -40.19 -43.08
C HIS A 181 36.14 -40.47 -41.56
N LEU A 182 35.44 -41.52 -41.08
CA LEU A 182 34.85 -42.73 -41.70
C LEU A 182 33.53 -43.16 -41.00
N LEU A 183 32.66 -43.93 -41.68
CA LEU A 183 31.54 -44.71 -41.12
C LEU A 183 31.63 -46.16 -41.61
N PRO A 184 30.98 -47.13 -40.93
CA PRO A 184 30.03 -47.95 -41.67
C PRO A 184 28.73 -48.31 -40.90
N LEU A 185 27.62 -48.35 -41.64
CA LEU A 185 26.37 -49.06 -41.31
C LEU A 185 26.36 -50.45 -41.98
N PRO A 186 25.43 -51.34 -41.58
CA PRO A 186 24.58 -51.96 -42.62
C PRO A 186 23.10 -52.21 -42.22
N THR A 187 22.22 -52.03 -43.21
CA THR A 187 20.94 -52.74 -43.53
C THR A 187 20.07 -53.31 -42.38
N GLN A 188 18.80 -52.92 -42.15
CA GLN A 188 17.58 -52.93 -43.03
C GLN A 188 16.82 -54.28 -43.08
N GLY A 189 15.56 -54.30 -42.62
CA GLY A 189 14.53 -55.27 -43.07
C GLY A 189 13.44 -55.72 -42.07
N GLY A 190 12.16 -55.49 -42.40
CA GLY A 190 11.09 -56.50 -42.25
C GLY A 190 10.25 -56.62 -40.95
N ASN A 191 9.04 -56.04 -40.99
CA ASN A 191 7.72 -56.58 -40.57
C ASN A 191 7.38 -57.11 -39.14
N GLU A 192 6.18 -56.65 -38.71
CA GLU A 192 5.07 -57.38 -38.05
C GLU A 192 4.99 -57.62 -36.51
N GLU A 193 3.79 -57.28 -36.00
CA GLU A 193 3.03 -57.69 -34.81
C GLU A 193 3.68 -57.98 -33.43
N ALA A 194 3.25 -57.20 -32.41
CA ALA A 194 2.49 -57.73 -31.26
C ALA A 194 1.88 -56.60 -30.38
N ASN A 195 0.75 -56.89 -29.72
CA ASN A 195 0.10 -55.97 -28.77
C ASN A 195 0.81 -55.91 -27.40
N GLN A 196 0.80 -54.75 -26.76
CA GLN A 196 0.46 -54.68 -25.33
C GLN A 196 -0.22 -53.36 -24.98
N SER A 197 -1.44 -53.46 -24.43
CA SER A 197 -2.25 -52.36 -23.93
C SER A 197 -1.81 -51.92 -22.55
N HIS A 198 -1.92 -50.62 -22.25
CA HIS A 198 -1.99 -50.14 -20.86
C HIS A 198 -3.02 -49.01 -20.75
N ASP A 199 -3.60 -48.87 -19.56
CA ASP A 199 -4.92 -48.27 -19.36
C ASP A 199 -5.08 -46.78 -19.67
N VAL A 200 -6.34 -46.44 -19.95
CA VAL A 200 -6.86 -45.07 -19.96
C VAL A 200 -7.11 -44.64 -18.51
N GLU A 201 -6.13 -44.00 -17.87
CA GLU A 201 -6.39 -43.28 -16.61
C GLU A 201 -7.11 -41.94 -16.90
N GLU A 202 -8.44 -42.04 -16.97
CA GLU A 202 -9.40 -40.92 -17.03
C GLU A 202 -9.44 -40.17 -15.68
N ALA A 203 -8.33 -39.52 -15.31
CA ALA A 203 -8.12 -38.90 -14.00
C ALA A 203 -7.69 -37.42 -14.07
N LYS A 204 -8.01 -36.74 -15.18
CA LYS A 204 -7.57 -35.35 -15.45
C LYS A 204 -8.65 -34.43 -16.03
N CYS A 205 -9.91 -34.87 -16.06
CA CYS A 205 -11.03 -34.06 -16.56
C CYS A 205 -11.58 -33.13 -15.47
N ASP A 206 -11.87 -33.67 -14.28
CA ASP A 206 -12.67 -32.99 -13.25
C ASP A 206 -12.06 -31.67 -12.75
N GLN A 207 -10.76 -31.67 -12.42
CA GLN A 207 -10.06 -30.44 -11.98
C GLN A 207 -10.15 -29.33 -13.05
N VAL A 208 -10.06 -29.69 -14.34
CA VAL A 208 -10.13 -28.72 -15.44
C VAL A 208 -11.55 -28.18 -15.60
N ILE A 209 -12.59 -28.97 -15.29
CA ILE A 209 -13.99 -28.52 -15.30
C ILE A 209 -14.25 -27.57 -14.11
N GLU A 210 -13.79 -27.92 -12.91
CA GLU A 210 -13.98 -27.11 -11.71
C GLU A 210 -13.23 -25.76 -11.81
N ASP A 211 -11.96 -25.78 -12.24
CA ASP A 211 -11.15 -24.57 -12.49
C ASP A 211 -11.84 -23.63 -13.52
N ASN A 212 -12.39 -24.19 -14.62
CA ASN A 212 -13.13 -23.41 -15.61
C ASN A 212 -14.43 -22.81 -15.04
N SER A 213 -15.18 -23.56 -14.23
CA SER A 213 -16.40 -23.05 -13.58
C SER A 213 -16.09 -21.87 -12.64
N GLN A 214 -14.96 -21.93 -11.93
CA GLN A 214 -14.50 -20.83 -11.08
C GLN A 214 -14.08 -19.61 -11.91
N ILE A 215 -13.43 -19.82 -13.06
CA ILE A 215 -13.08 -18.75 -14.01
C ILE A 215 -14.34 -18.08 -14.60
N GLU A 216 -15.39 -18.84 -14.91
CA GLU A 216 -16.66 -18.28 -15.40
C GLU A 216 -17.42 -17.50 -14.32
N PHE A 217 -17.44 -18.00 -13.09
CA PHE A 217 -18.00 -17.27 -11.94
C PHE A 217 -17.24 -15.98 -11.60
N LEU A 218 -15.91 -15.98 -11.76
CA LEU A 218 -15.10 -14.76 -11.60
C LEU A 218 -15.33 -13.76 -12.75
N LYS A 219 -15.53 -14.23 -14.00
CA LYS A 219 -15.92 -13.37 -15.13
C LYS A 219 -17.29 -12.72 -14.91
N SER A 220 -18.29 -13.45 -14.39
CA SER A 220 -19.62 -12.88 -14.16
C SER A 220 -19.62 -11.85 -13.03
N GLN A 221 -18.89 -12.09 -11.93
CA GLN A 221 -18.67 -11.08 -10.89
C GLN A 221 -17.89 -9.85 -11.41
N PHE A 222 -16.89 -10.03 -12.28
CA PHE A 222 -16.18 -8.91 -12.89
C PHE A 222 -17.10 -8.06 -13.77
N ALA A 223 -17.98 -8.68 -14.56
CA ALA A 223 -18.96 -7.98 -15.37
C ALA A 223 -19.98 -7.18 -14.53
N ASP A 224 -20.50 -7.78 -13.45
CA ASP A 224 -21.38 -7.11 -12.48
C ASP A 224 -20.68 -5.92 -11.77
N CYS A 225 -19.40 -6.06 -11.43
CA CYS A 225 -18.59 -4.95 -10.91
C CYS A 225 -18.38 -3.85 -11.96
N GLN A 226 -18.18 -4.20 -13.23
CA GLN A 226 -18.02 -3.26 -14.34
C GLN A 226 -19.33 -2.50 -14.63
N GLU A 227 -20.50 -3.15 -14.58
CA GLU A 227 -21.80 -2.49 -14.68
C GLU A 227 -22.01 -1.51 -13.51
N LYS A 228 -21.70 -1.93 -12.28
CA LYS A 228 -21.79 -1.06 -11.09
C LYS A 228 -20.87 0.16 -11.17
N LEU A 229 -19.66 0.00 -11.72
CA LEU A 229 -18.76 1.14 -12.00
C LEU A 229 -19.36 2.09 -13.04
N HIS A 230 -19.82 1.59 -14.20
CA HIS A 230 -20.47 2.42 -15.22
C HIS A 230 -21.73 3.14 -14.68
N LYS A 231 -22.45 2.52 -13.74
CA LYS A 231 -23.60 3.14 -13.08
C LYS A 231 -23.19 4.26 -12.10
N LEU A 232 -22.04 4.16 -11.44
CA LEU A 232 -21.49 5.23 -10.61
C LEU A 232 -21.00 6.39 -11.47
N ASP A 233 -20.24 6.08 -12.53
CA ASP A 233 -19.75 7.02 -13.56
C ASP A 233 -20.91 7.89 -14.11
N TRP A 234 -22.03 7.25 -14.49
CA TRP A 234 -23.25 7.95 -14.94
C TRP A 234 -23.93 8.80 -13.85
N VAL A 235 -23.83 8.43 -12.57
CA VAL A 235 -24.34 9.26 -11.45
C VAL A 235 -23.41 10.45 -11.21
N GLU A 236 -22.11 10.29 -11.36
CA GLU A 236 -21.10 11.33 -11.19
C GLU A 236 -21.18 12.39 -12.30
N ASP A 237 -21.27 11.97 -13.57
CA ASP A 237 -21.62 12.83 -14.72
C ASP A 237 -22.89 13.65 -14.45
N LYS A 238 -23.95 12.97 -13.99
CA LYS A 238 -25.24 13.60 -13.71
C LYS A 238 -25.16 14.58 -12.53
N LEU A 239 -24.31 14.31 -11.54
CA LEU A 239 -24.05 15.20 -10.40
C LEU A 239 -23.29 16.43 -10.88
N HIS A 240 -22.20 16.28 -11.65
CA HIS A 240 -21.44 17.38 -12.24
C HIS A 240 -22.33 18.32 -13.08
N VAL A 241 -23.21 17.76 -13.92
CA VAL A 241 -24.17 18.53 -14.73
C VAL A 241 -25.22 19.26 -13.88
N LEU A 242 -25.51 18.80 -12.65
CA LEU A 242 -26.38 19.50 -11.70
C LEU A 242 -25.62 20.57 -10.91
N GLU A 243 -24.37 20.29 -10.51
CA GLU A 243 -23.49 21.23 -9.81
C GLU A 243 -23.17 22.45 -10.68
N GLU A 244 -22.80 22.23 -11.95
CA GLU A 244 -22.59 23.28 -12.96
C GLU A 244 -23.85 24.15 -13.14
N LYS A 245 -25.03 23.54 -13.25
CA LYS A 245 -26.32 24.26 -13.41
C LYS A 245 -26.75 25.03 -12.17
N LEU A 246 -26.31 24.61 -10.99
CA LEU A 246 -26.64 25.26 -9.73
C LEU A 246 -25.59 26.30 -9.31
N GLU A 247 -24.39 26.30 -9.90
CA GLU A 247 -23.26 27.15 -9.49
C GLU A 247 -22.95 27.02 -7.98
N GLY A 248 -23.15 25.83 -7.41
CA GLY A 248 -23.04 25.58 -5.96
C GLY A 248 -24.15 26.20 -5.09
N LYS A 249 -25.20 26.79 -5.67
CA LYS A 249 -26.31 27.41 -4.94
C LYS A 249 -27.22 26.34 -4.32
N VAL A 250 -27.22 26.26 -3.00
CA VAL A 250 -28.17 25.44 -2.24
C VAL A 250 -29.53 26.13 -2.26
N ILE A 251 -30.48 25.57 -3.02
CA ILE A 251 -31.88 26.02 -3.03
C ILE A 251 -32.57 25.37 -1.82
N ILE A 252 -33.08 26.19 -0.90
CA ILE A 252 -33.85 25.79 0.28
C ILE A 252 -35.28 26.32 0.11
N ASP A 253 -36.29 25.49 0.39
CA ASP A 253 -37.68 25.94 0.38
C ASP A 253 -37.90 27.06 1.40
N GLU A 254 -38.66 28.10 1.03
CA GLU A 254 -38.92 29.28 1.86
C GLU A 254 -39.46 28.92 3.26
N LYS A 255 -40.26 27.84 3.35
CA LYS A 255 -40.80 27.33 4.62
C LYS A 255 -39.71 26.81 5.55
N ASP A 256 -38.75 26.06 5.00
CA ASP A 256 -37.67 25.45 5.76
C ASP A 256 -36.61 26.49 6.13
N TRP A 257 -36.35 27.45 5.25
CA TRP A 257 -35.53 28.63 5.56
C TRP A 257 -36.15 29.45 6.70
N ASN A 258 -37.45 29.75 6.66
CA ASN A 258 -38.13 30.47 7.73
C ASN A 258 -38.20 29.67 9.04
N ASN A 259 -38.31 28.33 8.97
CA ASN A 259 -38.23 27.47 10.15
C ASN A 259 -36.84 27.52 10.79
N LEU A 260 -35.79 27.37 9.99
CA LEU A 260 -34.39 27.47 10.42
C LEU A 260 -34.09 28.84 11.03
N LEU A 261 -34.49 29.93 10.37
CA LEU A 261 -34.32 31.29 10.85
C LEU A 261 -35.03 31.51 12.20
N THR A 262 -36.27 31.02 12.34
CA THR A 262 -37.01 31.06 13.60
C THR A 262 -36.28 30.26 14.70
N ARG A 263 -35.73 29.09 14.37
CA ARG A 263 -35.02 28.25 15.34
C ARG A 263 -33.68 28.85 15.77
N VAL A 264 -32.94 29.47 14.86
CA VAL A 264 -31.69 30.21 15.14
C VAL A 264 -32.00 31.41 16.04
N LEU A 265 -32.98 32.25 15.68
CA LEU A 265 -33.37 33.42 16.47
C LEU A 265 -33.80 33.03 17.89
N LEU A 266 -34.56 31.94 18.06
CA LEU A 266 -34.90 31.40 19.38
C LEU A 266 -33.65 31.04 20.19
N LEU A 267 -32.68 30.34 19.59
CA LEU A 267 -31.43 29.95 20.26
C LEU A 267 -30.54 31.16 20.59
N GLU A 268 -30.51 32.18 19.74
CA GLU A 268 -29.82 33.46 20.02
C GLU A 268 -30.47 34.21 21.19
N THR A 269 -31.80 34.29 21.23
CA THR A 269 -32.51 34.89 22.37
C THR A 269 -32.34 34.09 23.66
N GLU A 270 -32.29 32.75 23.58
CA GLU A 270 -31.99 31.89 24.72
C GLU A 270 -30.57 32.16 25.25
N LEU A 271 -29.57 32.25 24.37
CA LEU A 271 -28.19 32.55 24.73
C LEU A 271 -28.03 33.95 25.35
N LEU A 272 -28.73 34.96 24.86
CA LEU A 272 -28.74 36.32 25.41
C LEU A 272 -29.45 36.42 26.77
N LEU A 273 -30.38 35.51 27.06
CA LEU A 273 -31.12 35.44 28.34
C LEU A 273 -30.46 34.51 29.37
N GLN A 274 -29.48 33.69 28.97
CA GLN A 274 -28.66 32.93 29.91
C GLN A 274 -27.73 33.89 30.67
N PRO A 275 -27.80 33.95 32.01
CA PRO A 275 -26.90 34.82 32.78
C PRO A 275 -25.46 34.31 32.67
N VAL A 276 -24.54 35.20 32.32
CA VAL A 276 -23.09 34.95 32.39
C VAL A 276 -22.73 34.55 33.82
N LYS A 277 -21.99 33.44 33.97
CA LYS A 277 -21.89 32.66 35.21
C LYS A 277 -20.45 32.26 35.53
#